data_AF-A0A8K0I5C2-F1
#
_entry.id   AF-A0A8K0I5C2-F1
#
_cell.length_a   1.000
_cell.length_b   1.000
_cell.length_c   1.000
_cell.angle_alpha   90.00
_cell.angle_beta   90.00
_cell.angle_gamma   90.00
#
_symmetry.space_group_name_H-M   'P 1'
#
loop_
_entity.id
_entity.type
_entity.pdbx_description
1 polymer ?
#
loop_
_entity_poly.entity_id
_entity_poly.type
_entity_poly.pdbx_seq_one_letter_code
_entity_poly.pdbx_strand_id
1 'polypeptide(L)'
;MDSSLPRTTKNFSNIPGVFLHFSKLSKLKSVGLSYNENVKPTHVDRSIAEEADCCDDDGDRKIHPQPLEETTVASSGFLEEAMISMLFATTSALKTAYVQLQQAHIPFKPKKIHAADKLIVSELESLSELV
;
A
#
# COMPACT_ATOMS: atom_id res chain seq x y z
N MET A 1 35.38 1.52 57.87
CA MET A 1 34.12 0.89 58.29
C MET A 1 33.12 1.09 57.17
N ASP A 2 32.98 0.02 56.40
CA ASP A 2 32.06 -0.19 55.30
C ASP A 2 30.59 -0.14 55.72
N SER A 3 29.72 0.38 54.84
CA SER A 3 28.35 -0.11 54.52
C SER A 3 27.60 0.99 53.75
N SER A 4 27.65 0.98 52.43
CA SER A 4 26.72 0.35 51.47
C SER A 4 25.33 1.01 51.38
N LEU A 5 25.03 1.50 50.18
CA LEU A 5 23.68 1.90 49.75
C LEU A 5 22.98 0.67 49.15
N PRO A 6 21.67 0.50 49.37
CA PRO A 6 20.83 0.08 48.26
C PRO A 6 19.54 0.90 48.12
N ARG A 7 19.43 1.48 46.92
CA ARG A 7 18.24 1.80 46.12
C ARG A 7 16.93 1.17 46.61
N THR A 8 15.96 1.99 46.99
CA THR A 8 14.54 1.58 47.05
C THR A 8 13.88 1.86 45.71
N THR A 9 13.90 0.83 44.86
CA THR A 9 13.06 0.71 43.67
C THR A 9 11.61 0.59 44.14
N LYS A 10 10.81 1.66 44.00
CA LYS A 10 9.36 1.55 44.13
C LYS A 10 8.79 1.14 42.78
N ASN A 11 8.21 -0.05 42.80
CA ASN A 11 7.59 -0.74 41.68
C ASN A 11 6.52 0.15 41.03
N PHE A 12 6.74 0.61 39.79
CA PHE A 12 5.66 1.04 38.91
C PHE A 12 5.12 -0.20 38.20
N SER A 13 4.32 -1.00 38.90
CA SER A 13 3.52 -2.05 38.29
C SER A 13 2.10 -1.52 38.08
N ASN A 14 1.59 -1.74 36.87
CA ASN A 14 0.19 -1.63 36.43
C ASN A 14 -0.15 -0.39 35.59
N ILE A 15 0.64 -0.11 34.55
CA ILE A 15 0.06 0.42 33.32
C ILE A 15 -0.27 -0.82 32.46
N PRO A 16 -1.55 -1.14 32.21
CA PRO A 16 -1.89 -2.17 31.23
C PRO A 16 -1.39 -1.68 29.87
N GLY A 17 -0.28 -2.25 29.41
CA GLY A 17 0.22 -2.02 28.07
C GLY A 17 -0.83 -2.51 27.08
N VAL A 18 -1.44 -1.60 26.34
CA VAL A 18 -2.25 -1.94 25.16
C VAL A 18 -1.32 -2.42 24.04
N PHE A 19 -0.77 -3.63 24.20
CA PHE A 19 -0.11 -4.33 23.12
C PHE A 19 -1.19 -4.80 22.14
N LEU A 20 -1.44 -4.04 21.07
CA LEU A 20 -2.21 -4.54 19.94
C LEU A 20 -1.35 -5.58 19.19
N HIS A 21 -1.73 -6.85 19.29
CA HIS A 21 -1.10 -7.96 18.59
C HIS A 21 -1.73 -8.13 17.20
N PHE A 22 -1.09 -7.56 16.16
CA PHE A 22 -1.60 -7.56 14.78
C PHE A 22 -1.37 -8.86 14.00
N SER A 23 -0.93 -9.95 14.65
CA SER A 23 -0.35 -11.10 13.95
C SER A 23 -1.32 -12.05 13.24
N LYS A 24 -2.57 -11.68 12.91
CA LYS A 24 -3.53 -12.59 12.25
C LYS A 24 -4.53 -11.95 11.28
N LEU A 25 -4.13 -11.01 10.42
CA LEU A 25 -5.01 -10.49 9.36
C LEU A 25 -4.44 -10.59 7.93
N SER A 26 -3.67 -11.63 7.63
CA SER A 26 -3.31 -11.97 6.25
C SER A 26 -3.69 -13.41 5.92
N LYS A 27 -4.97 -13.63 5.60
CA LYS A 27 -5.39 -14.78 4.78
C LYS A 27 -6.04 -14.23 3.52
N LEU A 28 -5.22 -13.99 2.51
CA LEU A 28 -5.69 -13.74 1.15
C LEU A 28 -6.25 -15.06 0.61
N LYS A 29 -7.55 -15.13 0.37
CA LYS A 29 -8.16 -16.20 -0.40
C LYS A 29 -8.11 -15.77 -1.85
N SER A 30 -7.22 -16.38 -2.63
CA SER A 30 -7.26 -16.25 -4.08
C SER A 30 -8.55 -16.90 -4.59
N VAL A 31 -9.38 -16.10 -5.27
CA VAL A 31 -10.53 -16.56 -6.04
C VAL A 31 -10.12 -16.39 -7.50
N GLY A 32 -9.88 -17.50 -8.20
CA GLY A 32 -9.62 -17.47 -9.64
C GLY A 32 -10.82 -16.86 -10.36
N LEU A 33 -10.55 -15.85 -11.19
CA LEU A 33 -11.50 -15.40 -12.21
C LEU A 33 -11.62 -16.54 -13.25
N SER A 34 -12.69 -17.30 -13.15
CA SER A 34 -13.14 -18.19 -14.23
C SER A 34 -14.25 -17.45 -14.96
N TYR A 35 -13.98 -17.01 -16.18
CA TYR A 35 -15.02 -16.53 -17.08
C TYR A 35 -15.85 -17.75 -17.50
N ASN A 36 -17.15 -17.66 -17.26
CA ASN A 36 -18.10 -18.73 -17.46
C ASN A 36 -19.30 -18.17 -18.21
N GLU A 37 -19.67 -18.80 -19.32
CA GLU A 37 -21.01 -18.93 -19.94
C GLU A 37 -20.84 -19.27 -21.43
N ASN A 38 -21.61 -20.12 -22.10
CA ASN A 38 -22.81 -20.91 -21.85
C ASN A 38 -22.86 -21.90 -23.04
N VAL A 39 -23.26 -23.17 -22.99
CA VAL A 39 -24.66 -23.63 -23.18
C VAL A 39 -24.69 -25.18 -23.19
N LYS A 40 -25.51 -25.73 -22.28
CA LYS A 40 -26.32 -26.97 -22.34
C LYS A 40 -25.66 -28.38 -22.28
N PRO A 41 -26.00 -29.20 -21.27
CA PRO A 41 -25.61 -30.61 -21.20
C PRO A 41 -26.63 -31.50 -21.92
N THR A 42 -26.19 -32.34 -22.86
CA THR A 42 -27.00 -33.46 -23.36
C THR A 42 -26.09 -34.63 -23.76
N HIS A 43 -25.97 -35.58 -22.84
CA HIS A 43 -25.97 -37.04 -23.02
C HIS A 43 -25.72 -37.59 -24.45
N VAL A 44 -24.58 -38.24 -24.71
CA VAL A 44 -24.53 -39.62 -25.24
C VAL A 44 -23.10 -40.22 -25.21
N ASP A 45 -23.13 -41.50 -24.88
CA ASP A 45 -22.15 -42.59 -24.92
C ASP A 45 -21.16 -42.64 -26.11
N ARG A 46 -19.91 -43.06 -25.80
CA ARG A 46 -19.18 -44.22 -26.36
C ARG A 46 -18.83 -44.33 -27.88
N SER A 47 -17.61 -44.84 -28.09
CA SER A 47 -16.98 -45.48 -29.29
C SER A 47 -16.21 -44.55 -30.24
N ILE A 48 -14.88 -44.62 -30.33
CA ILE A 48 -13.96 -45.55 -31.06
C ILE A 48 -13.79 -45.17 -32.55
N ALA A 49 -12.49 -45.10 -32.93
CA ALA A 49 -11.86 -45.23 -34.25
C ALA A 49 -11.73 -44.00 -35.18
N GLU A 50 -10.48 -43.49 -35.21
CA GLU A 50 -9.53 -43.46 -36.34
C GLU A 50 -9.89 -42.78 -37.68
N GLU A 51 -8.99 -41.86 -38.04
CA GLU A 51 -8.42 -41.56 -39.38
C GLU A 51 -9.32 -40.99 -40.49
N ALA A 52 -9.08 -39.71 -40.82
CA ALA A 52 -9.07 -39.11 -42.17
C ALA A 52 -8.90 -37.58 -41.99
N ASP A 53 -7.78 -36.96 -42.39
CA ASP A 53 -7.40 -36.64 -43.78
C ASP A 53 -7.63 -35.13 -44.07
N CYS A 54 -6.68 -34.60 -44.84
CA CYS A 54 -6.67 -33.35 -45.61
C CYS A 54 -6.31 -32.00 -44.95
N CYS A 55 -5.05 -31.64 -45.21
CA CYS A 55 -4.59 -30.39 -45.83
C CYS A 55 -4.24 -29.19 -44.95
N ASP A 56 -2.93 -28.90 -44.94
CA ASP A 56 -2.31 -27.62 -45.32
C ASP A 56 -3.05 -26.33 -44.95
N ASP A 57 -2.43 -25.47 -44.14
CA ASP A 57 -1.84 -24.24 -44.70
C ASP A 57 -1.04 -23.47 -43.65
N ASP A 58 0.01 -22.88 -44.19
CA ASP A 58 0.98 -21.96 -43.69
C ASP A 58 0.36 -20.78 -42.91
N GLY A 59 1.03 -20.38 -41.85
CA GLY A 59 0.60 -19.24 -41.07
C GLY A 59 1.43 -19.08 -39.82
N ASP A 60 2.71 -18.77 -39.99
CA ASP A 60 3.53 -18.08 -39.00
C ASP A 60 2.82 -16.78 -38.56
N ARG A 61 1.87 -16.92 -37.64
CA ARG A 61 1.26 -15.79 -36.96
C ARG A 61 2.25 -15.31 -35.91
N LYS A 62 3.29 -14.61 -36.39
CA LYS A 62 4.07 -13.67 -35.58
C LYS A 62 3.08 -12.66 -35.01
N ILE A 63 2.58 -12.95 -33.82
CA ILE A 63 1.90 -11.97 -32.98
C ILE A 63 2.99 -10.97 -32.63
N HIS A 64 3.11 -9.92 -33.44
CA HIS A 64 3.85 -8.74 -33.06
C HIS A 64 3.25 -8.27 -31.73
N PRO A 65 4.02 -8.24 -30.63
CA PRO A 65 3.66 -7.33 -29.57
C PRO A 65 3.73 -5.96 -30.22
N GLN A 66 2.58 -5.34 -30.47
CA GLN A 66 2.59 -3.93 -30.82
C GLN A 66 3.37 -3.22 -29.71
N PRO A 67 4.43 -2.48 -30.05
CA PRO A 67 5.04 -1.57 -29.10
C PRO A 67 3.92 -0.70 -28.56
N LEU A 68 3.76 -0.74 -27.24
CA LEU A 68 3.01 0.26 -26.51
C LEU A 68 3.61 1.60 -26.93
N GLU A 69 2.95 2.28 -27.86
CA GLU A 69 3.27 3.66 -28.17
C GLU A 69 2.91 4.46 -26.94
N GLU A 70 3.92 4.58 -26.07
CA GLU A 70 4.02 5.52 -24.96
C GLU A 70 3.98 6.92 -25.58
N THR A 71 2.78 7.29 -26.01
CA THR A 71 2.50 8.62 -26.50
C THR A 71 2.55 9.50 -25.28
N THR A 72 3.70 10.14 -25.11
CA THR A 72 3.95 11.29 -24.27
C THR A 72 3.09 12.46 -24.76
N VAL A 73 1.76 12.32 -24.67
CA VAL A 73 0.87 13.47 -24.71
C VAL A 73 0.93 14.06 -23.30
N ALA A 74 1.80 15.04 -23.11
CA ALA A 74 1.72 15.97 -22.00
C ALA A 74 0.35 16.68 -22.09
N SER A 75 -0.69 16.07 -21.53
CA SER A 75 -2.08 16.47 -21.70
C SER A 75 -2.78 16.27 -20.38
N SER A 76 -2.86 17.34 -19.57
CA SER A 76 -3.73 17.53 -18.40
C SER A 76 -3.67 16.48 -17.27
N GLY A 77 -3.88 15.19 -17.55
CA GLY A 77 -3.94 14.10 -16.58
C GLY A 77 -2.64 13.91 -15.80
N PHE A 78 -1.47 14.04 -16.43
CA PHE A 78 -0.20 13.95 -15.70
C PHE A 78 -0.02 15.09 -14.66
N LEU A 79 -0.49 16.29 -14.98
CA LEU A 79 -0.45 17.42 -14.04
C LEU A 79 -1.43 17.20 -12.89
N GLU A 80 -2.63 16.72 -13.17
CA GLU A 80 -3.63 16.38 -12.16
C GLU A 80 -3.15 15.25 -11.23
N GLU A 81 -2.61 14.17 -11.77
CA GLU A 81 -2.01 13.07 -11.00
C GLU A 81 -0.83 13.54 -10.15
N ALA A 82 0.01 14.45 -10.66
CA ALA A 82 1.10 15.05 -9.90
C ALA A 82 0.58 15.93 -8.76
N MET A 83 -0.46 16.74 -8.99
CA MET A 83 -1.10 17.55 -7.95
C MET A 83 -1.72 16.69 -6.86
N ILE A 84 -2.45 15.62 -7.24
CA ILE A 84 -3.04 14.66 -6.30
C ILE A 84 -1.93 13.98 -5.49
N SER A 85 -0.86 13.53 -6.15
CA SER A 85 0.28 12.90 -5.49
C SER A 85 0.95 13.84 -4.49
N MET A 86 1.13 15.11 -4.85
CA MET A 86 1.72 16.13 -3.99
C MET A 86 0.80 16.47 -2.80
N LEU A 87 -0.52 16.53 -3.00
CA LEU A 87 -1.50 16.70 -1.92
C LEU A 87 -1.45 15.55 -0.91
N PHE A 88 -1.38 14.30 -1.38
CA PHE A 88 -1.25 13.15 -0.49
C PHE A 88 0.09 13.13 0.25
N ALA A 89 1.18 13.50 -0.43
CA ALA A 89 2.51 13.55 0.17
C ALA A 89 2.58 14.61 1.29
N THR A 90 2.15 15.83 1.01
CA THR A 90 2.11 16.95 1.98
C THR A 90 1.16 16.66 3.14
N THR A 91 -0.04 16.13 2.88
CA THR A 91 -0.97 15.72 3.95
C THR A 91 -0.37 14.61 4.83
N SER A 92 0.34 13.66 4.23
CA SER A 92 1.01 12.59 4.96
C SER A 92 2.20 13.10 5.79
N ALA A 93 2.96 14.06 5.25
CA ALA A 93 4.04 14.74 5.96
C ALA A 93 3.49 15.54 7.16
N LEU A 94 2.42 16.31 6.97
CA LEU A 94 1.72 17.03 8.02
C LEU A 94 1.26 16.09 9.15
N LYS A 95 0.62 14.97 8.79
CA LYS A 95 0.20 13.94 9.76
C LYS A 95 1.39 13.38 10.54
N THR A 96 2.51 13.16 9.86
CA THR A 96 3.74 12.70 10.50
C THR A 96 4.30 13.74 11.46
N ALA A 97 4.34 15.02 11.07
CA ALA A 97 4.78 16.13 11.93
C ALA A 97 3.89 16.25 13.18
N TYR A 98 2.58 16.08 13.04
CA TYR A 98 1.65 16.06 14.17
C TYR A 98 1.92 14.90 15.14
N VAL A 99 2.18 13.70 14.63
CA VAL A 99 2.58 12.56 15.47
C VAL A 99 3.89 12.85 16.21
N GLN A 100 4.88 13.46 15.53
CA GLN A 100 6.14 13.86 16.19
C GLN A 100 5.90 14.87 17.32
N LEU A 101 4.98 15.83 17.13
CA LEU A 101 4.57 16.76 18.17
C LEU A 101 3.98 16.01 19.36
N GLN A 102 3.00 15.13 19.14
CA GLN A 102 2.37 14.34 20.21
C GLN A 102 3.39 13.49 20.98
N GLN A 103 4.31 12.83 20.28
CA GLN A 103 5.38 12.05 20.90
C GLN A 103 6.36 12.91 21.71
N ALA A 104 6.59 14.17 21.30
CA ALA A 104 7.46 15.09 22.01
C ALA A 104 6.86 15.59 23.35
N HIS A 105 5.55 15.44 23.56
CA HIS A 105 4.92 15.77 24.83
C HIS A 105 5.19 14.72 25.92
N ILE A 106 5.58 13.48 25.58
CA ILE A 106 5.70 12.39 26.56
C ILE A 106 6.97 11.52 26.32
N PRO A 107 8.02 11.65 27.16
CA PRO A 107 8.21 12.72 28.16
C PRO A 107 8.43 14.07 27.46
N PHE A 108 8.10 15.16 28.15
CA PHE A 108 8.17 16.51 27.61
C PHE A 108 9.57 16.87 27.09
N LYS A 109 9.66 17.15 25.79
CA LYS A 109 10.90 17.49 25.07
C LYS A 109 10.72 18.82 24.32
N PRO A 110 10.98 19.98 24.94
CA PRO A 110 10.69 21.30 24.36
C PRO A 110 11.34 21.52 22.99
N LYS A 111 12.59 21.07 22.82
CA LYS A 111 13.31 21.17 21.53
C LYS A 111 12.62 20.39 20.41
N LYS A 112 12.08 19.20 20.73
CA LYS A 112 11.35 18.37 19.77
C LYS A 112 9.96 18.94 19.45
N ILE A 113 9.30 19.52 20.45
CA ILE A 113 8.04 20.26 20.26
C ILE A 113 8.26 21.40 19.27
N HIS A 114 9.26 22.26 19.50
CA HIS A 114 9.54 23.39 18.62
C HIS A 114 9.94 22.97 17.19
N ALA A 115 10.68 21.86 17.05
CA ALA A 115 11.02 21.32 15.74
C ALA A 115 9.77 20.80 15.01
N ALA A 116 8.91 20.03 15.69
CA ALA A 116 7.67 19.52 15.11
C ALA A 116 6.68 20.63 14.75
N ASP A 117 6.60 21.67 15.57
CA ASP A 117 5.76 22.86 15.33
C ASP A 117 6.17 23.58 14.03
N LYS A 118 7.48 23.79 13.82
CA LYS A 118 8.00 24.33 12.56
C LYS A 118 7.66 23.47 11.35
N LEU A 119 7.75 22.16 11.49
CA LEU A 119 7.37 21.24 10.42
C LEU A 119 5.87 21.37 10.11
N ILE A 120 5.00 21.41 11.12
CA ILE A 120 3.56 21.58 10.91
C ILE A 120 3.25 22.87 10.15
N VAL A 121 3.83 24.01 10.57
CA VAL A 121 3.63 25.28 9.87
C VAL A 121 4.11 25.19 8.42
N SER A 122 5.31 24.65 8.19
CA SER A 122 5.86 24.50 6.83
C SER A 122 4.99 23.61 5.93
N GLU A 123 4.44 22.51 6.44
CA GLU A 123 3.56 21.63 5.66
C GLU A 123 2.18 22.28 5.42
N LEU A 124 1.67 23.08 6.36
CA LEU A 124 0.43 23.85 6.17
C LEU A 124 0.59 24.95 5.11
N GLU A 125 1.74 25.64 5.12
CA GLU A 125 2.10 26.61 4.07
C GLU A 125 2.17 25.92 2.70
N SER A 126 2.90 24.81 2.61
CA SER A 126 2.98 23.98 1.39
C SER A 126 1.61 23.54 0.88
N LEU A 127 0.72 23.08 1.78
CA LEU A 127 -0.66 22.72 1.43
C LEU A 127 -1.47 23.92 0.92
N SER A 128 -1.29 25.11 1.51
CA SER A 128 -2.00 26.32 1.09
C SER A 128 -1.60 26.81 -0.29
N GLU A 129 -0.42 26.43 -0.79
CA GLU A 129 0.02 26.73 -2.16
C GLU A 129 -0.56 25.76 -3.19
N LEU A 130 -1.06 24.60 -2.75
CA LEU A 130 -1.63 23.55 -3.62
C LEU A 130 -3.13 23.69 -3.84
N VAL A 131 -3.84 24.44 -3.00
CA VAL A 131 -5.32 24.52 -2.93
C VAL A 131 -5.80 25.96 -3.07
#